data_AF-A0A1I7AKF9-F1
#
_entry.id   AF-A0A1I7AKF9-F1
#
_cell.length_a   1.000
_cell.length_b   1.000
_cell.length_c   1.000
_cell.angle_alpha   90.00
_cell.angle_beta   90.00
_cell.angle_gamma   90.00
#
_symmetry.space_group_name_H-M   'P 1'
#
loop_
_entity.id
_entity.type
_entity.pdbx_description
1 polymer ?
#
loop_
_entity_poly.entity_id
_entity_poly.type
_entity_poly.pdbx_seq_one_letter_code
_entity_poly.pdbx_strand_id
1 'polypeptide(L)'
;MEDDLLEALEYAWNGESGFLRKLRSGLFDPEAGEAYVALLSRIPPIDNIVDSRLIQLIWFAPTFMEWRIERATKSPDEADKLRRIASRAHEALVAILGVP
;
A
#
# COMPACT_ATOMS: atom_id res chain seq x y z
N MET A 1 -2.24 1.26 18.58
CA MET A 1 -2.70 1.70 17.24
C MET A 1 -4.21 1.75 17.29
N GLU A 2 -4.87 2.68 16.61
CA GLU A 2 -6.34 2.67 16.51
C GLU A 2 -6.79 1.43 15.71
N ASP A 3 -7.72 0.64 16.24
CA ASP A 3 -8.23 -0.57 15.57
C ASP A 3 -8.79 -0.25 14.18
N ASP A 4 -9.44 0.91 14.04
CA ASP A 4 -9.96 1.45 12.78
C ASP A 4 -8.88 1.57 11.67
N LEU A 5 -7.62 1.86 12.05
CA LEU A 5 -6.52 1.96 11.10
C LEU A 5 -6.08 0.59 10.59
N LEU A 6 -6.01 -0.40 11.49
CA LEU A 6 -5.72 -1.79 11.12
C LEU A 6 -6.83 -2.36 10.24
N GLU A 7 -8.09 -2.11 10.57
CA GLU A 7 -9.23 -2.52 9.75
C GLU A 7 -9.21 -1.88 8.35
N ALA A 8 -8.85 -0.59 8.25
CA ALA A 8 -8.69 0.07 6.96
C ALA A 8 -7.56 -0.54 6.10
N LEU A 9 -6.45 -0.91 6.74
CA LEU A 9 -5.33 -1.59 6.07
C LEU A 9 -5.72 -3.02 5.64
N GLU A 10 -6.43 -3.77 6.48
CA GLU A 10 -7.00 -5.08 6.13
C GLU A 10 -7.99 -4.95 4.96
N TYR A 11 -8.83 -3.91 4.97
CA TYR A 11 -9.75 -3.62 3.89
C TYR A 11 -9.03 -3.31 2.57
N ALA A 12 -7.88 -2.62 2.60
CA ALA A 12 -7.09 -2.38 1.40
C ALA A 12 -6.65 -3.70 0.70
N TRP A 13 -6.38 -4.75 1.49
CA TRP A 13 -5.99 -6.08 1.00
C TRP A 13 -7.15 -6.98 0.60
N ASN A 14 -8.28 -6.89 1.31
CA ASN A 14 -9.35 -7.90 1.26
C ASN A 14 -10.71 -7.35 0.86
N GLY A 15 -10.95 -6.06 1.09
CA GLY A 15 -12.20 -5.37 0.77
C GLY A 15 -12.43 -5.25 -0.72
N GLU A 16 -13.68 -5.32 -1.17
CA GLU A 16 -14.02 -5.36 -2.60
C GLU A 16 -13.46 -4.17 -3.37
N SER A 17 -13.52 -2.98 -2.75
CA SER A 17 -12.98 -1.74 -3.30
C SER A 17 -11.51 -1.50 -2.94
N GLY A 18 -10.88 -2.38 -2.16
CA GLY A 18 -9.52 -2.25 -1.68
C GLY A 18 -8.48 -2.23 -2.80
N PHE A 19 -7.54 -1.30 -2.74
CA PHE A 19 -6.54 -1.08 -3.79
C PHE A 19 -5.70 -2.33 -4.08
N LEU A 20 -5.16 -2.97 -3.05
CA LEU A 20 -4.28 -4.12 -3.20
C LEU A 20 -5.06 -5.35 -3.69
N ARG A 21 -6.33 -5.49 -3.29
CA ARG A 21 -7.24 -6.50 -3.85
C ARG A 21 -7.47 -6.28 -5.35
N LYS A 22 -7.82 -5.06 -5.76
CA LYS A 22 -8.01 -4.71 -7.18
C LYS A 22 -6.76 -5.00 -7.99
N LEU A 23 -5.59 -4.59 -7.50
CA LEU A 23 -4.31 -4.91 -8.14
C LEU A 23 -4.07 -6.42 -8.26
N ARG A 24 -4.41 -7.21 -7.23
CA ARG A 24 -4.33 -8.68 -7.25
C ARG A 24 -5.24 -9.30 -8.32
N SER A 25 -6.35 -8.66 -8.64
CA SER A 25 -7.26 -9.04 -9.72
C SER A 25 -6.86 -8.48 -11.09
N GLY A 26 -5.76 -7.72 -11.19
CA GLY A 26 -5.29 -7.13 -12.45
C GLY A 26 -6.01 -5.83 -12.82
N LEU A 27 -6.70 -5.20 -11.86
CA LEU A 27 -7.35 -3.92 -12.02
C LEU A 27 -6.52 -2.84 -11.32
N PHE A 28 -5.93 -1.93 -12.09
CA PHE A 28 -5.34 -0.72 -11.54
C PHE A 28 -6.40 0.36 -11.36
N ASP A 29 -6.52 0.84 -10.12
CA ASP A 29 -7.36 1.97 -9.74
C ASP A 29 -6.46 3.03 -9.09
N PRO A 30 -6.11 4.12 -9.79
CA PRO A 30 -5.17 5.11 -9.29
C PRO A 30 -5.71 5.88 -8.08
N GLU A 31 -7.01 6.15 -8.02
CA GLU A 31 -7.61 6.87 -6.88
C GLU A 31 -7.55 6.03 -5.61
N ALA A 32 -7.84 4.73 -5.71
CA ALA A 32 -7.68 3.81 -4.58
C ALA A 32 -6.21 3.69 -4.14
N GLY A 33 -5.27 3.78 -5.08
CA GLY A 33 -3.84 3.76 -4.76
C GLY A 33 -3.36 5.02 -4.02
N GLU A 34 -3.82 6.19 -4.44
CA GLU A 34 -3.59 7.44 -3.73
C GLU A 34 -4.18 7.42 -2.31
N ALA A 35 -5.41 6.90 -2.17
CA ALA A 35 -6.04 6.72 -0.87
C ALA A 35 -5.26 5.76 0.03
N TYR A 36 -4.68 4.69 -0.53
CA TYR A 36 -3.82 3.77 0.22
C TYR A 36 -2.53 4.44 0.70
N VAL A 37 -1.87 5.26 -0.13
CA VAL A 37 -0.69 6.02 0.31
C VAL A 37 -1.06 7.00 1.43
N ALA A 38 -2.18 7.71 1.31
CA ALA A 38 -2.67 8.61 2.36
C ALA A 38 -2.99 7.85 3.66
N LEU A 39 -3.49 6.61 3.57
CA LEU A 39 -3.71 5.74 4.72
C LEU A 39 -2.40 5.40 5.42
N LEU A 40 -1.35 5.05 4.66
CA LEU A 40 -0.02 4.78 5.22
C LEU A 40 0.56 6.00 5.95
N SER A 41 0.38 7.20 5.41
CA SER A 41 0.87 8.44 6.03
C SER A 41 0.21 8.78 7.38
N ARG A 42 -0.87 8.10 7.77
CA ARG A 42 -1.50 8.26 9.10
C ARG A 42 -0.81 7.43 10.18
N ILE A 43 0.03 6.47 9.80
CA ILE A 43 0.75 5.62 10.74
C ILE A 43 1.93 6.43 11.31
N PRO A 44 2.02 6.62 12.64
CA PRO A 44 3.15 7.32 13.22
C PRO A 44 4.45 6.50 13.06
N PRO A 45 5.62 7.16 13.02
CA PRO A 45 6.90 6.47 13.09
C PRO A 45 6.97 5.55 14.31
N ILE A 46 7.50 4.35 14.13
CA ILE A 46 7.59 3.35 15.18
C ILE A 46 8.93 3.49 15.89
N ASP A 47 8.89 3.74 17.19
CA ASP A 47 10.05 3.95 18.06
C ASP A 47 10.30 2.75 19.00
N ASN A 48 9.33 1.85 19.18
CA ASN A 48 9.32 0.77 20.18
C ASN A 48 8.75 -0.55 19.63
N ILE A 49 8.10 -1.37 20.47
CA ILE A 49 7.49 -2.65 20.10
C ILE A 49 6.48 -2.44 18.96
N VAL A 50 6.77 -3.08 17.84
CA VAL A 50 5.95 -3.02 16.64
C VAL A 50 4.80 -4.02 16.73
N ASP A 51 3.58 -3.58 16.41
CA ASP A 51 2.46 -4.50 16.20
C ASP A 51 2.73 -5.41 14.99
N SER A 52 2.85 -6.71 15.23
CA SER A 52 3.05 -7.71 14.19
C SER A 52 1.97 -7.70 13.10
N ARG A 53 0.72 -7.35 13.44
CA ARG A 53 -0.39 -7.24 12.46
C ARG A 53 -0.16 -6.08 11.51
N LEU A 54 0.27 -4.94 12.03
CA LEU A 54 0.61 -3.79 11.19
C LEU A 54 1.69 -4.18 10.17
N ILE A 55 2.79 -4.79 10.63
CA ILE A 55 3.90 -5.19 9.76
C ILE A 55 3.42 -6.11 8.65
N GLN A 56 2.62 -7.13 8.99
CA GLN A 56 2.07 -8.05 8.00
C GLN A 56 1.26 -7.34 6.91
N LEU A 57 0.57 -6.25 7.26
CA LEU A 57 -0.25 -5.49 6.33
C LEU A 57 0.57 -4.52 5.47
N ILE A 58 1.63 -3.91 6.00
CA ILE A 58 2.31 -2.83 5.27
C ILE A 58 3.58 -3.31 4.56
N TRP A 59 4.33 -4.24 5.16
CA TRP A 59 5.69 -4.59 4.76
C TRP A 59 5.80 -4.99 3.29
N PHE A 60 4.88 -5.84 2.83
CA PHE A 60 4.95 -6.40 1.49
C PHE A 60 4.23 -5.54 0.43
N ALA A 61 3.50 -4.50 0.83
CA ALA A 61 2.63 -3.77 -0.08
C ALA A 61 3.38 -3.10 -1.25
N PRO A 62 4.51 -2.39 -1.06
CA PRO A 62 5.22 -1.75 -2.17
C PRO A 62 5.82 -2.77 -3.15
N THR A 63 6.46 -3.82 -2.64
CA THR A 63 6.99 -4.92 -3.47
C THR A 63 5.88 -5.60 -4.26
N PHE A 64 4.72 -5.82 -3.61
CA PHE A 64 3.55 -6.34 -4.30
C PHE A 64 3.11 -5.42 -5.44
N MET A 65 3.02 -4.11 -5.23
CA MET A 65 2.63 -3.15 -6.28
C MET A 65 3.59 -3.22 -7.49
N GLU A 66 4.90 -3.26 -7.25
CA GLU A 66 5.92 -3.39 -8.29
C GLU A 66 5.70 -4.63 -9.17
N TRP A 67 5.46 -5.78 -8.54
CA TRP A 67 5.17 -7.03 -9.26
C TRP A 67 3.88 -7.01 -10.07
N ARG A 68 2.97 -6.09 -9.76
CA ARG A 68 1.69 -5.95 -10.48
C ARG A 68 1.77 -4.96 -11.63
N ILE A 69 2.83 -4.17 -11.79
CA ILE A 69 2.92 -3.14 -12.84
C ILE A 69 2.62 -3.72 -14.22
N GLU A 70 3.36 -4.72 -14.66
CA GLU A 70 3.19 -5.30 -16.00
C GLU A 70 1.86 -6.03 -16.17
N ARG A 71 1.24 -6.49 -15.07
CA ARG A 71 0.06 -7.36 -15.10
C ARG A 71 -1.26 -6.63 -14.86
N ALA A 72 -1.24 -5.46 -14.23
CA ALA A 72 -2.43 -4.72 -13.82
C ALA A 72 -2.65 -3.44 -14.62
N THR A 73 -1.67 -3.02 -15.43
CA THR A 73 -1.73 -1.80 -16.22
C THR A 73 -1.96 -2.11 -17.70
N LYS A 74 -2.72 -1.25 -18.36
CA LYS A 74 -3.10 -1.39 -19.77
C LYS A 74 -2.35 -0.43 -20.70
N SER A 75 -1.60 0.50 -20.12
CA SER A 75 -0.84 1.50 -20.86
C SER A 75 0.45 1.89 -20.12
N PRO A 76 1.44 2.46 -20.84
CA PRO A 76 2.64 3.01 -20.21
C PRO A 76 2.34 4.10 -19.17
N ASP A 77 1.32 4.94 -19.39
CA ASP A 77 0.92 5.97 -18.42
C ASP A 77 0.38 5.36 -17.11
N GLU A 78 -0.42 4.31 -17.20
CA GLU A 78 -0.88 3.56 -16.02
C GLU A 78 0.30 2.89 -15.29
N ALA A 79 1.26 2.32 -16.03
CA ALA A 79 2.47 1.76 -15.46
C ALA A 79 3.28 2.80 -14.69
N ASP A 80 3.47 4.00 -15.26
CA ASP A 80 4.18 5.08 -14.60
C ASP A 80 3.44 5.63 -13.37
N LYS A 81 2.11 5.68 -13.40
CA LYS A 81 1.29 6.03 -12.23
C LYS A 81 1.46 5.00 -11.11
N LEU A 82 1.37 3.70 -11.43
CA LEU A 82 1.52 2.64 -10.43
C LEU A 82 2.94 2.62 -9.84
N ARG A 83 3.99 2.84 -10.64
CA ARG A 83 5.37 3.03 -10.14
C ARG A 83 5.48 4.17 -9.15
N ARG A 84 4.87 5.33 -9.44
CA ARG A 84 4.88 6.48 -8.52
C ARG A 84 4.16 6.16 -7.21
N ILE A 85 3.03 5.45 -7.27
CA ILE A 85 2.29 5.02 -6.07
C ILE A 85 3.12 4.02 -5.26
N ALA A 86 3.77 3.05 -5.92
CA ALA A 86 4.65 2.08 -5.26
C ALA A 86 5.85 2.75 -4.58
N SER A 87 6.51 3.70 -5.24
CA SER A 87 7.59 4.52 -4.66
C SER A 87 7.12 5.26 -3.42
N ARG A 88 5.96 5.92 -3.48
CA ARG A 88 5.41 6.66 -2.32
C ARG A 88 4.98 5.75 -1.18
N ALA A 89 4.46 4.56 -1.48
CA ALA A 89 4.16 3.56 -0.46
C ALA A 89 5.45 3.05 0.21
N HIS A 90 6.53 2.89 -0.56
CA HIS A 90 7.84 2.54 -0.03
C HIS A 90 8.41 3.66 0.86
N GLU A 91 8.38 4.91 0.41
CA GLU A 91 8.78 6.08 1.20
C GLU A 91 7.99 6.19 2.52
N ALA A 92 6.69 5.95 2.48
CA ALA A 92 5.86 5.92 3.69
C ALA A 92 6.30 4.79 4.64
N LEU A 93 6.60 3.59 4.12
CA LEU A 93 7.15 2.50 4.93
C LEU A 93 8.48 2.87 5.58
N VAL A 94 9.39 3.51 4.84
CA VAL A 94 10.68 3.97 5.38
C VAL A 94 10.45 4.96 6.52
N ALA A 95 9.52 5.89 6.36
CA ALA A 95 9.16 6.85 7.40
C ALA A 95 8.53 6.20 8.65
N ILE A 96 7.73 5.15 8.46
CA ILE A 96 7.08 4.40 9.56
C ILE A 96 8.10 3.53 10.30
N LEU A 97 8.93 2.78 9.57
CA LEU A 97 9.77 1.72 10.13
C LEU A 97 11.20 2.17 10.45
N GLY A 98 11.62 3.33 9.94
CA GLY A 98 12.99 3.83 10.10
C GLY A 98 14.05 2.99 9.38
N VAL A 99 13.64 2.13 8.45
CA VAL A 99 14.54 1.28 7.64
C VAL A 99 14.42 1.64 6.17
N PRO A 100 15.54 1.74 5.42
CA PRO A 100 15.54 1.94 3.97
C PRO A 100 15.03 0.71 3.21
#